data_AF-U2ADX6-F1
#
_entry.id   AF-U2ADX6-F1
#
_cell.length_a   1.000
_cell.length_b   1.000
_cell.length_c   1.000
_cell.angle_alpha   90.00
_cell.angle_beta   90.00
_cell.angle_gamma   90.00
#
_symmetry.space_group_name_H-M   'P 1'
#
loop_
_entity.id
_entity.type
_entity.pdbx_description
1 polymer ?
#
loop_
_entity_poly.entity_id
_entity_poly.type
_entity_poly.pdbx_seq_one_letter_code
_entity_poly.pdbx_strand_id
1 'polypeptide(L)'
;MKTKTIVIITALCAIGAAIYGITKAKTAQAKRLFEKVIFSFHMYRDMGAKIEQSKIWLLLDFALTNPTAEDFYINTNGSIQLKVMRVYLKGTPIGYASLPGFYQLDLRAGRTAIIEKVYIEISMLSLAGELWDMVGEYKKNWKKYTDILNKLSFEIDIDAFGQIYTLKQSFS
;
A
#
# COMPACT_ATOMS: atom_id res chain seq x y z
N MET A 1 -13.48 53.09 2.90
CA MET A 1 -12.52 51.98 3.14
C MET A 1 -13.16 50.67 3.63
N LYS A 2 -14.33 50.67 4.30
CA LYS A 2 -14.93 49.45 4.91
C LYS A 2 -15.47 48.39 3.92
N THR A 3 -15.99 48.81 2.77
CA THR A 3 -16.65 47.90 1.80
C THR A 3 -15.66 46.99 1.07
N LYS A 4 -14.46 47.48 0.74
CA LYS A 4 -13.41 46.67 0.10
C LYS A 4 -12.88 45.57 1.02
N THR A 5 -12.76 45.85 2.32
CA THR A 5 -12.32 44.86 3.33
C THR A 5 -13.37 43.76 3.53
N ILE A 6 -14.66 44.10 3.56
CA ILE A 6 -15.74 43.11 3.69
C ILE A 6 -15.75 42.16 2.48
N VAL A 7 -15.67 42.70 1.25
CA VAL A 7 -15.65 41.88 0.02
C VAL A 7 -14.45 40.93 -0.03
N ILE A 8 -13.27 41.36 0.41
CA ILE A 8 -12.06 40.53 0.44
C ILE A 8 -12.22 39.38 1.47
N ILE A 9 -12.77 39.66 2.65
CA ILE A 9 -12.98 38.64 3.69
C ILE A 9 -14.04 37.62 3.24
N THR A 10 -15.16 38.07 2.65
CA THR A 10 -16.21 37.17 2.17
C THR A 10 -15.71 36.30 1.01
N ALA A 11 -14.88 36.84 0.11
CA ALA A 11 -14.27 36.07 -0.98
C ALA A 11 -13.27 35.01 -0.46
N LEU A 12 -12.44 35.35 0.52
CA LEU A 12 -11.52 34.41 1.19
C LEU A 12 -12.27 33.29 1.93
N CYS A 13 -13.36 33.62 2.65
CA CYS A 13 -14.21 32.64 3.30
C CYS A 13 -14.93 31.72 2.30
N ALA A 14 -15.40 32.26 1.17
CA ALA A 14 -16.05 31.47 0.12
C ALA A 14 -15.07 30.50 -0.57
N ILE A 15 -13.84 30.95 -0.84
CA ILE A 15 -12.77 30.09 -1.36
C ILE A 15 -12.41 29.01 -0.33
N GLY A 16 -12.28 29.38 0.95
CA GLY A 16 -12.04 28.43 2.05
C GLY A 16 -13.15 27.38 2.19
N ALA A 17 -14.41 27.80 2.08
CA ALA A 17 -15.56 26.89 2.14
C ALA A 17 -15.64 25.97 0.91
N ALA A 18 -15.32 26.46 -0.29
CA ALA A 18 -15.28 25.66 -1.51
C ALA A 18 -14.15 24.61 -1.46
N ILE A 19 -12.95 25.00 -1.02
CA ILE A 19 -11.84 24.08 -0.81
C ILE A 19 -12.21 23.04 0.25
N TYR A 20 -12.78 23.46 1.38
CA TYR A 20 -13.21 22.56 2.45
C TYR A 20 -14.32 21.59 1.97
N GLY A 21 -15.26 22.05 1.15
CA GLY A 21 -16.30 21.23 0.54
C GLY A 21 -15.74 20.18 -0.42
N ILE A 22 -14.79 20.58 -1.28
CA ILE A 22 -14.08 19.67 -2.20
C ILE A 22 -13.28 18.62 -1.41
N THR A 23 -12.56 19.04 -0.37
CA THR A 23 -11.82 18.12 0.50
C THR A 23 -12.77 17.14 1.18
N LYS A 24 -13.89 17.59 1.76
CA LYS A 24 -14.90 16.70 2.36
C LYS A 24 -15.49 15.70 1.36
N ALA A 25 -15.83 16.16 0.16
CA ALA A 25 -16.37 15.29 -0.88
C ALA A 25 -15.34 14.23 -1.31
N LYS A 26 -14.07 14.62 -1.46
CA LYS A 26 -12.97 13.70 -1.79
C LYS A 26 -12.62 12.76 -0.65
N THR A 27 -12.68 13.21 0.61
CA THR A 27 -12.54 12.33 1.78
C THR A 27 -13.67 11.30 1.85
N ALA A 28 -14.91 11.71 1.61
CA ALA A 28 -16.05 10.79 1.58
C ALA A 28 -15.93 9.77 0.43
N GLN A 29 -15.49 10.22 -0.75
CA GLN A 29 -15.21 9.35 -1.89
C GLN A 29 -14.06 8.37 -1.60
N ALA A 30 -12.97 8.85 -1.00
CA ALA A 30 -11.84 8.02 -0.59
C ALA A 30 -12.27 6.95 0.42
N LYS A 31 -13.10 7.32 1.40
CA LYS A 31 -13.66 6.37 2.37
C LYS A 31 -14.41 5.24 1.66
N ARG A 32 -15.38 5.57 0.80
CA ARG A 32 -16.17 4.57 0.07
C ARG A 32 -15.32 3.68 -0.85
N LEU A 33 -14.26 4.26 -1.41
CA LEU A 33 -13.30 3.54 -2.24
C LEU A 33 -12.46 2.58 -1.39
N PHE A 34 -11.71 3.08 -0.41
CA PHE A 34 -10.76 2.27 0.36
C PHE A 34 -11.44 1.21 1.23
N GLU A 35 -12.72 1.38 1.58
CA GLU A 35 -13.54 0.30 2.18
C GLU A 35 -13.75 -0.89 1.24
N LYS A 36 -13.60 -0.71 -0.08
CA LYS A 36 -13.87 -1.72 -1.11
C LYS A 36 -12.67 -2.09 -1.97
N VAL A 37 -11.59 -1.32 -1.92
CA VAL A 37 -10.39 -1.58 -2.72
C VAL A 37 -9.84 -2.96 -2.39
N ILE A 38 -9.54 -3.71 -3.44
CA ILE A 38 -8.93 -5.02 -3.33
C ILE A 38 -7.43 -4.83 -3.37
N PHE A 39 -6.75 -5.21 -2.28
CA PHE A 39 -5.30 -5.31 -2.22
C PHE A 39 -4.88 -6.75 -2.53
N SER A 40 -4.01 -6.95 -3.51
CA SER A 40 -3.59 -8.28 -3.96
C SER A 40 -2.12 -8.31 -4.35
N PHE A 41 -1.51 -9.49 -4.25
CA PHE A 41 -0.20 -9.72 -4.84
C PHE A 41 -0.29 -9.63 -6.37
N HIS A 42 0.62 -8.89 -7.00
CA HIS A 42 0.61 -8.70 -8.45
C HIS A 42 1.69 -9.54 -9.13
N MET A 43 2.94 -9.32 -8.74
CA MET A 43 4.08 -9.93 -9.42
C MET A 43 5.28 -10.08 -8.50
N TYR A 44 6.02 -11.17 -8.69
CA TYR A 44 7.34 -11.34 -8.10
C TYR A 44 8.38 -10.68 -9.01
N ARG A 45 9.29 -9.88 -8.45
CA ARG A 45 10.40 -9.30 -9.22
C ARG A 45 11.71 -10.02 -8.96
N ASP A 46 12.13 -10.07 -7.70
CA ASP A 46 13.45 -10.58 -7.33
C ASP A 46 13.50 -11.03 -5.87
N MET A 47 14.51 -11.82 -5.50
CA MET A 47 14.82 -12.15 -4.11
C MET A 47 16.28 -12.53 -3.92
N GLY A 48 16.73 -12.47 -2.67
CA GLY A 48 18.03 -12.99 -2.30
C GLY A 48 18.22 -13.15 -0.81
N ALA A 49 19.38 -13.65 -0.43
CA ALA A 49 19.74 -13.86 0.97
C ALA A 49 20.97 -13.02 1.33
N LYS A 50 20.88 -12.30 2.45
CA LYS A 50 22.00 -11.68 3.15
C LYS A 50 22.44 -12.64 4.25
N ILE A 51 23.25 -13.64 3.87
CA ILE A 51 23.63 -14.76 4.74
C ILE A 51 24.32 -14.27 6.02
N GLU A 52 25.23 -13.30 5.90
CA GLU A 52 25.95 -12.72 7.03
C GLU A 52 25.04 -11.99 8.04
N GLN A 53 23.85 -11.58 7.60
CA GLN A 53 22.85 -10.91 8.44
C GLN A 53 21.70 -11.83 8.83
N SER A 54 21.75 -13.11 8.43
CA SER A 54 20.66 -14.08 8.59
C SER A 54 19.32 -13.49 8.11
N LYS A 55 19.32 -12.84 6.94
CA LYS A 55 18.13 -12.18 6.36
C LYS A 55 17.87 -12.64 4.94
N ILE A 56 16.61 -12.67 4.56
CA ILE A 56 16.16 -12.80 3.17
C ILE A 56 15.51 -11.49 2.79
N TRP A 57 15.68 -11.11 1.54
CA TRP A 57 14.96 -9.99 0.97
C TRP A 57 14.11 -10.44 -0.22
N LEU A 58 12.93 -9.84 -0.36
CA LEU A 58 12.00 -10.05 -1.46
C LEU A 58 11.70 -8.69 -2.10
N LEU A 59 11.63 -8.67 -3.42
CA LEU A 59 11.16 -7.54 -4.20
C LEU A 59 9.88 -7.96 -4.93
N LEU A 60 8.76 -7.40 -4.49
CA LEU A 60 7.42 -7.77 -4.96
C LEU A 60 6.65 -6.55 -5.46
N ASP A 61 5.66 -6.80 -6.30
CA ASP A 61 4.66 -5.82 -6.69
C ASP A 61 3.30 -6.22 -6.15
N PHE A 62 2.52 -5.21 -5.80
CA PHE A 62 1.15 -5.39 -5.34
C PHE A 62 0.19 -4.54 -6.16
N ALA A 63 -1.05 -5.00 -6.24
CA ALA A 63 -2.13 -4.35 -6.95
C ALA A 63 -3.15 -3.80 -5.96
N LEU A 64 -3.55 -2.55 -6.17
CA LEU A 64 -4.77 -1.97 -5.62
C LEU A 64 -5.79 -1.93 -6.76
N THR A 65 -6.90 -2.64 -6.63
CA THR A 65 -7.96 -2.68 -7.64
C THR A 65 -9.19 -1.97 -7.10
N ASN A 66 -9.78 -1.07 -7.90
CA ASN A 66 -11.05 -0.44 -7.60
C ASN A 66 -12.19 -1.26 -8.21
N PRO A 67 -12.94 -2.06 -7.43
CA PRO A 67 -14.07 -2.83 -7.95
C PRO A 67 -15.35 -1.99 -8.10
N THR A 68 -15.32 -0.72 -7.72
CA THR A 68 -16.52 0.14 -7.74
C THR A 68 -16.72 0.78 -9.11
N ALA A 69 -17.92 1.34 -9.32
CA ALA A 69 -18.25 2.15 -10.49
C ALA A 69 -17.81 3.63 -10.35
N GLU A 70 -17.21 4.02 -9.21
CA GLU A 70 -16.78 5.41 -8.97
C GLU A 70 -15.31 5.57 -9.37
N ASP A 71 -15.04 6.58 -10.21
CA ASP A 71 -13.68 6.98 -10.54
C ASP A 71 -13.01 7.70 -9.37
N PHE A 72 -11.80 7.28 -9.01
CA PHE A 72 -10.99 7.98 -8.04
C PHE A 72 -9.62 8.33 -8.60
N TYR A 73 -9.38 9.63 -8.72
CA TYR A 73 -8.11 10.18 -9.18
C TYR A 73 -7.72 11.35 -8.29
N ILE A 74 -6.47 11.33 -7.82
CA ILE A 74 -5.88 12.46 -7.11
C ILE A 74 -4.35 12.46 -7.27
N ASN A 75 -3.80 13.64 -7.52
CA ASN A 75 -2.39 13.90 -7.27
C ASN A 75 -2.22 14.08 -5.76
N THR A 76 -1.57 13.13 -5.09
CA THR A 76 -1.75 12.96 -3.65
C THR A 76 -1.15 14.13 -2.89
N ASN A 77 -0.06 14.78 -3.35
CA ASN A 77 0.64 15.86 -2.62
C ASN A 77 0.75 15.57 -1.10
N GLY A 78 0.89 14.28 -0.71
CA GLY A 78 0.91 13.83 0.69
C GLY A 78 -0.45 13.55 1.34
N SER A 79 -1.57 13.85 0.70
CA SER A 79 -2.94 13.54 1.16
C SER A 79 -3.29 12.05 1.11
N ILE A 80 -2.57 11.25 0.32
CA ILE A 80 -2.63 9.79 0.38
C ILE A 80 -1.20 9.26 0.49
N GLN A 81 -0.96 8.39 1.46
CA GLN A 81 0.36 7.82 1.74
C GLN A 81 0.23 6.33 2.08
N LEU A 82 1.12 5.51 1.53
CA LEU A 82 1.34 4.16 2.03
C LEU A 82 2.19 4.27 3.30
N LYS A 83 1.66 3.85 4.45
CA LYS A 83 2.33 4.03 5.74
C LYS A 83 3.18 2.82 6.10
N VAL A 84 2.54 1.66 6.17
CA VAL A 84 3.15 0.43 6.67
C VAL A 84 2.60 -0.72 5.86
N MET A 85 3.45 -1.66 5.48
CA MET A 85 3.00 -2.97 5.04
C MET A 85 3.60 -4.03 5.96
N ARG A 86 2.73 -4.84 6.55
CA ARG A 86 3.05 -5.92 7.47
C ARG A 86 3.08 -7.23 6.70
N VAL A 87 4.06 -8.08 7.01
CA VAL A 87 4.23 -9.39 6.40
C VAL A 87 4.02 -10.45 7.46
N TYR A 88 3.24 -11.45 7.11
CA TYR A 88 2.85 -12.54 7.98
C TYR A 88 3.23 -13.87 7.35
N LEU A 89 3.61 -14.82 8.20
CA LEU A 89 3.80 -16.21 7.84
C LEU A 89 2.83 -17.05 8.65
N LYS A 90 1.91 -17.76 7.99
CA LYS A 90 0.87 -18.58 8.64
C LYS A 90 0.12 -17.80 9.76
N GLY A 91 -0.11 -16.50 9.56
CA GLY A 91 -0.80 -15.62 10.53
C GLY A 91 0.09 -14.94 11.57
N THR A 92 1.37 -15.30 11.69
CA THR A 92 2.32 -14.66 12.61
C THR A 92 3.05 -13.50 11.92
N PRO A 93 3.11 -12.29 12.52
CA PRO A 93 3.86 -11.18 11.94
C PRO A 93 5.36 -11.47 11.96
N ILE A 94 6.03 -11.35 10.82
CA ILE A 94 7.44 -11.69 10.64
C ILE A 94 8.30 -10.53 10.16
N GLY A 95 7.69 -9.41 9.77
CA GLY A 95 8.42 -8.22 9.32
C GLY A 95 7.53 -7.13 8.73
N TYR A 96 8.19 -6.09 8.26
CA TYR A 96 7.59 -4.93 7.59
C TYR A 96 8.26 -4.71 6.25
N ALA A 97 7.52 -4.19 5.27
CA ALA A 97 8.06 -3.79 3.99
C ALA A 97 8.48 -2.32 3.97
N SER A 98 9.54 -2.02 3.22
CA SER A 98 9.87 -0.68 2.77
C SER A 98 9.00 -0.33 1.57
N LEU A 99 8.18 0.70 1.71
CA LEU A 99 7.22 1.14 0.70
C LEU A 99 7.79 2.29 -0.13
N PRO A 100 7.56 2.31 -1.46
CA PRO A 100 7.96 3.42 -2.29
C PRO A 100 7.12 4.68 -1.96
N GLY A 101 7.66 5.85 -2.29
CA GLY A 101 6.90 7.09 -2.24
C GLY A 101 5.69 7.02 -3.18
N PHE A 102 4.52 7.39 -2.67
CA PHE A 102 3.24 7.24 -3.37
C PHE A 102 2.60 8.60 -3.64
N TYR A 103 2.95 9.19 -4.79
CA TYR A 103 2.64 10.59 -5.10
C TYR A 103 1.39 10.79 -5.96
N GLN A 104 0.90 9.74 -6.61
CA GLN A 104 -0.27 9.82 -7.47
C GLN A 104 -1.06 8.52 -7.37
N LEU A 105 -2.39 8.65 -7.24
CA LEU A 105 -3.29 7.51 -7.25
C LEU A 105 -4.33 7.71 -8.36
N ASP A 106 -4.23 6.90 -9.41
CA ASP A 106 -5.24 6.77 -10.46
C ASP A 106 -5.92 5.41 -10.33
N LEU A 107 -7.06 5.38 -9.63
CA LEU A 107 -7.92 4.21 -9.42
C LEU A 107 -9.30 4.50 -10.01
N ARG A 108 -9.38 4.56 -11.34
CA ARG A 108 -10.67 4.64 -12.04
C ARG A 108 -11.51 3.39 -11.80
N ALA A 109 -12.80 3.47 -12.08
CA ALA A 109 -13.72 2.35 -11.97
C ALA A 109 -13.19 1.12 -12.73
N GLY A 110 -13.11 -0.02 -12.04
CA GLY A 110 -12.61 -1.28 -12.59
C GLY A 110 -11.10 -1.32 -12.92
N ARG A 111 -10.34 -0.27 -12.60
CA ARG A 111 -8.89 -0.22 -12.87
C ARG A 111 -8.06 -0.68 -11.67
N THR A 112 -6.81 -1.01 -11.98
CA THR A 112 -5.80 -1.43 -11.03
C THR A 112 -4.62 -0.47 -11.06
N ALA A 113 -4.16 -0.03 -9.90
CA ALA A 113 -2.91 0.68 -9.70
C ALA A 113 -1.87 -0.28 -9.10
N ILE A 114 -0.64 -0.24 -9.60
CA ILE A 114 0.44 -1.12 -9.14
C ILE A 114 1.36 -0.36 -8.19
N ILE A 115 1.57 -0.94 -7.01
CA ILE A 115 2.63 -0.55 -6.08
C ILE A 115 3.86 -1.37 -6.45
N GLU A 116 4.77 -0.74 -7.19
CA GLU A 116 5.96 -1.42 -7.69
C GLU A 116 7.09 -1.45 -6.68
N LYS A 117 7.94 -2.48 -6.76
CA LYS A 117 9.24 -2.55 -6.06
C LYS A 117 9.11 -2.41 -4.54
N VAL A 118 8.13 -3.09 -3.96
CA VAL A 118 8.00 -3.22 -2.51
C VAL A 118 9.10 -4.15 -2.01
N TYR A 119 10.00 -3.61 -1.20
CA TYR A 119 11.16 -4.32 -0.67
C TYR A 119 10.88 -4.83 0.74
N ILE A 120 11.04 -6.13 0.95
CA ILE A 120 10.66 -6.81 2.19
C ILE A 120 11.89 -7.50 2.73
N GLU A 121 12.26 -7.22 3.98
CA GLU A 121 13.28 -7.98 4.68
C GLU A 121 12.66 -8.87 5.73
N ILE A 122 13.00 -10.16 5.69
CA ILE A 122 12.56 -11.16 6.64
C ILE A 122 13.79 -11.71 7.34
N SER A 123 13.79 -11.69 8.67
CA SER A 123 14.81 -12.38 9.45
C SER A 123 14.65 -13.88 9.24
N MET A 124 15.73 -14.58 8.92
CA MET A 124 15.69 -16.03 8.80
C MET A 124 15.30 -16.70 10.14
N LEU A 125 15.51 -16.03 11.28
CA LEU A 125 15.06 -16.51 12.59
C LEU A 125 13.53 -16.48 12.77
N SER A 126 12.83 -15.59 12.06
CA SER A 126 11.37 -15.52 12.11
C SER A 126 10.70 -16.50 11.15
N LEU A 127 11.47 -17.18 10.31
CA LEU A 127 11.01 -18.27 9.48
C LEU A 127 10.94 -19.56 10.31
N ALA A 128 9.80 -20.25 10.24
CA ALA A 128 9.69 -21.59 10.82
C ALA A 128 10.73 -22.54 10.20
N GLY A 129 11.17 -23.57 10.93
CA GLY A 129 12.24 -24.50 10.50
C GLY A 129 12.07 -25.07 9.09
N GLU A 130 10.83 -25.35 8.65
CA GLU A 130 10.51 -25.78 7.28
C GLU A 130 10.99 -24.82 6.19
N LEU A 131 10.97 -23.51 6.46
CA LEU A 131 11.43 -22.48 5.52
C LEU A 131 12.93 -22.20 5.67
N TRP A 132 13.51 -22.46 6.83
CA TRP A 132 14.95 -22.37 7.05
C TRP A 132 15.71 -23.36 6.17
N ASP A 133 15.26 -24.62 6.14
CA ASP A 133 15.86 -25.67 5.31
C ASP A 133 15.74 -25.33 3.81
N MET A 134 14.63 -24.70 3.40
CA MET A 134 14.42 -24.24 2.02
C MET A 134 15.36 -23.11 1.59
N VAL A 135 15.89 -22.33 2.53
CA VAL A 135 16.75 -21.16 2.24
C VAL A 135 18.23 -21.56 2.26
N GLY A 136 18.60 -22.46 3.17
CA GLY A 136 19.96 -23.01 3.27
C GLY A 136 20.33 -23.96 2.13
N GLU A 137 19.41 -24.80 1.65
CA GLU A 137 19.71 -25.83 0.64
C GLU A 137 19.79 -25.29 -0.81
N TYR A 138 19.14 -24.18 -1.15
CA TYR A 138 18.79 -23.90 -2.57
C TYR A 138 19.34 -22.61 -3.14
N LYS A 139 20.67 -22.47 -3.19
CA LYS A 139 21.36 -21.36 -3.89
C LYS A 139 21.00 -21.17 -5.39
N LYS A 140 20.22 -22.06 -6.04
CA LYS A 140 19.92 -22.00 -7.49
C LYS A 140 18.54 -22.52 -7.95
N ASN A 141 17.61 -22.88 -7.06
CA ASN A 141 16.38 -23.60 -7.49
C ASN A 141 15.10 -22.76 -7.34
N TRP A 142 14.70 -22.10 -8.43
CA TRP A 142 13.62 -21.10 -8.52
C TRP A 142 12.22 -21.61 -8.16
N LYS A 143 11.92 -22.88 -8.41
CA LYS A 143 10.56 -23.47 -8.28
C LYS A 143 10.09 -23.64 -6.82
N LYS A 144 11.00 -23.61 -5.84
CA LYS A 144 10.65 -23.77 -4.42
C LYS A 144 10.53 -22.44 -3.67
N TYR A 145 11.04 -21.34 -4.24
CA TYR A 145 10.91 -20.01 -3.67
C TYR A 145 9.50 -19.42 -3.82
N THR A 146 8.78 -19.82 -4.87
CA THR A 146 7.34 -19.53 -5.03
C THR A 146 6.51 -20.12 -3.90
N ASP A 147 6.92 -21.26 -3.31
CA ASP A 147 6.22 -21.86 -2.17
C ASP A 147 6.33 -21.03 -0.90
N ILE A 148 7.42 -20.25 -0.75
CA ILE A 148 7.55 -19.31 0.36
C ILE A 148 6.55 -18.18 0.17
N LEU A 149 6.50 -17.58 -1.03
CA LEU A 149 5.55 -16.50 -1.35
C LEU A 149 4.10 -16.92 -1.11
N ASN A 150 3.73 -18.16 -1.46
CA ASN A 150 2.39 -18.70 -1.25
C ASN A 150 2.01 -18.86 0.25
N LYS A 151 3.00 -18.94 1.15
CA LYS A 151 2.79 -19.03 2.60
C LYS A 151 2.76 -17.66 3.28
N LEU A 152 3.12 -16.60 2.55
CA LEU A 152 3.10 -15.24 3.05
C LEU A 152 1.74 -14.60 2.83
N SER A 153 1.30 -13.83 3.81
CA SER A 153 0.16 -12.92 3.67
C SER A 153 0.58 -11.51 4.07
N PHE A 154 -0.08 -10.52 3.49
CA PHE A 154 0.33 -9.12 3.59
C PHE A 154 -0.86 -8.27 4.01
N GLU A 155 -0.59 -7.26 4.83
CA GLU A 155 -1.56 -6.22 5.17
C GLU A 155 -0.91 -4.86 4.93
N ILE A 156 -1.63 -3.92 4.32
CA ILE A 156 -1.12 -2.57 4.05
C ILE A 156 -2.02 -1.52 4.71
N ASP A 157 -1.39 -0.58 5.40
CA ASP A 157 -2.02 0.61 5.94
C ASP A 157 -1.84 1.78 4.96
N ILE A 158 -2.96 2.30 4.47
CA ILE A 158 -3.01 3.48 3.61
C ILE A 158 -3.64 4.61 4.40
N ASP A 159 -2.90 5.70 4.57
CA ASP A 159 -3.46 6.96 5.07
C ASP A 159 -4.05 7.71 3.88
N ALA A 160 -5.35 7.98 3.91
CA ALA A 160 -6.01 8.85 2.96
C ALA A 160 -6.79 9.93 3.71
N PHE A 161 -6.39 11.19 3.51
CA PHE A 161 -6.95 12.37 4.15
C PHE A 161 -6.96 12.30 5.69
N GLY A 162 -5.92 11.71 6.29
CA GLY A 162 -5.76 11.59 7.74
C GLY A 162 -6.53 10.42 8.36
N GLN A 163 -7.16 9.57 7.55
CA GLN A 163 -7.78 8.32 7.98
C GLN A 163 -6.94 7.13 7.50
N ILE A 164 -6.67 6.19 8.42
CA ILE A 164 -5.92 4.98 8.11
C ILE A 164 -6.89 3.88 7.71
N TYR A 165 -6.65 3.30 6.54
CA TYR A 165 -7.36 2.14 6.01
C TYR A 165 -6.40 0.96 5.96
N THR A 166 -6.73 -0.12 6.68
CA THR A 166 -5.95 -1.37 6.67
C THR A 166 -6.56 -2.34 5.68
N LEU A 167 -5.83 -2.64 4.61
CA LEU A 167 -6.24 -3.59 3.58
C LEU A 167 -5.49 -4.90 3.77
N LYS A 168 -6.23 -6.00 3.91
CA LYS A 168 -5.67 -7.35 3.93
C LYS A 168 -5.53 -7.87 2.50
N GLN A 169 -4.45 -8.58 2.24
CA GLN A 169 -4.28 -9.22 0.94
C GLN A 169 -5.45 -10.17 0.68
N SER A 170 -6.13 -9.92 -0.43
CA SER A 170 -7.06 -10.84 -1.03
C SER A 170 -6.27 -11.86 -1.85
N PHE A 171 -6.60 -13.13 -1.68
CA PHE A 171 -6.09 -14.19 -2.54
C PHE A 171 -6.94 -14.19 -3.81
N SER A 172 -6.30 -13.96 -4.97
CA SER A 172 -6.95 -14.11 -6.29
C SER A 172 -6.99 -15.57 -6.70
#